data_AF-A0A2U1MPQ3-F1
#
_entry.id   AF-A0A2U1MPQ3-F1
#
_cell.length_a   1.000
_cell.length_b   1.000
_cell.length_c   1.000
_cell.angle_alpha   90.00
_cell.angle_beta   90.00
_cell.angle_gamma   90.00
#
_symmetry.space_group_name_H-M   'P 1'
#
loop_
_entity.id
_entity.type
_entity.pdbx_description
1 polymer ?
#
loop_
_entity_poly.entity_id
_entity_poly.type
_entity_poly.pdbx_seq_one_letter_code
_entity_poly.pdbx_strand_id
1 'polypeptide(L)'
;MYSFKINGCSGRRNWPRIEEYLVKRIVVVQQIIERSVGQFTPTVQAMVDANKKEATDCVVEWIVGSLYKVSVPNKVHCVANMDRKECGCRMWELTGIPCKHVVAAINYMNEDGKRSWCT
;
A
#
# COMPACT_ATOMS: atom_id res chain seq x y z
N MET A 1 12.44 -26.49 15.36
CA MET A 1 11.41 -26.69 16.40
C MET A 1 10.82 -25.33 16.76
N TYR A 2 9.76 -24.89 16.09
CA TYR A 2 8.98 -23.75 16.55
C TYR A 2 7.62 -24.29 16.98
N SER A 3 7.44 -24.40 18.29
CA SER A 3 6.21 -24.89 18.91
C SER A 3 5.40 -23.68 19.33
N PHE A 4 4.34 -23.36 18.58
CA PHE A 4 3.40 -22.30 18.94
C PHE A 4 2.23 -22.93 19.71
N LYS A 5 2.26 -22.82 21.04
CA LYS A 5 1.17 -23.28 21.93
C LYS A 5 0.04 -22.26 21.88
N ILE A 6 -1.00 -22.53 21.09
CA ILE A 6 -2.28 -21.81 21.15
C ILE A 6 -3.13 -22.41 22.26
N ASN A 7 -3.23 -21.70 23.39
CA ASN A 7 -4.14 -22.03 24.48
C ASN A 7 -5.59 -21.89 23.98
N GLY A 8 -6.37 -22.96 24.15
CA GLY A 8 -7.68 -23.12 23.54
C GLY A 8 -8.76 -22.24 24.15
N CYS A 9 -9.33 -21.35 23.32
CA CYS A 9 -10.58 -20.66 23.61
C CYS A 9 -11.78 -21.42 23.00
N SER A 10 -12.85 -21.52 23.76
CA SER A 10 -14.07 -22.31 23.56
C SER A 10 -15.00 -21.77 22.46
N GLY A 11 -14.56 -21.80 21.20
CA GLY A 11 -15.34 -21.40 20.01
C GLY A 11 -15.30 -22.40 18.84
N ARG A 12 -15.01 -23.68 19.11
CA ARG A 12 -14.57 -24.69 18.13
C ARG A 12 -15.70 -25.39 17.36
N ARG A 13 -16.42 -24.69 16.46
CA ARG A 13 -17.17 -25.39 15.38
C ARG A 13 -16.76 -25.00 13.95
N ASN A 14 -16.05 -23.89 13.76
CA ASN A 14 -15.54 -23.47 12.44
C ASN A 14 -14.02 -23.25 12.36
N TRP A 15 -13.30 -23.34 13.48
CA TRP A 15 -11.86 -23.12 13.56
C TRP A 15 -11.01 -24.03 12.64
N PRO A 16 -11.26 -25.35 12.55
CA PRO A 16 -10.45 -26.24 11.70
C PRO A 16 -10.54 -25.89 10.21
N ARG A 17 -11.70 -25.39 9.75
CA ARG A 17 -11.91 -24.97 8.35
C ARG A 17 -11.18 -23.69 7.99
N ILE A 18 -11.06 -22.75 8.94
CA ILE A 18 -10.33 -21.50 8.71
C ILE A 18 -8.83 -21.80 8.62
N GLU A 19 -8.28 -22.61 9.54
CA GLU A 19 -6.87 -23.03 9.48
C GLU A 19 -6.55 -23.77 8.17
N GLU A 20 -7.39 -24.71 7.76
CA GLU A 20 -7.23 -25.44 6.50
C GLU A 20 -7.29 -24.51 5.28
N TYR A 21 -8.24 -23.56 5.25
CA TYR A 21 -8.33 -22.56 4.19
C TYR A 21 -7.09 -21.68 4.13
N LEU A 22 -6.60 -21.20 5.28
CA LEU A 22 -5.42 -20.34 5.35
C LEU A 22 -4.17 -21.08 4.85
N VAL A 23 -3.95 -22.33 5.28
CA VAL A 23 -2.82 -23.14 4.80
C VAL A 23 -2.90 -23.38 3.29
N LYS A 24 -4.08 -23.77 2.78
CA LYS A 24 -4.29 -23.93 1.33
C LYS A 24 -4.03 -22.63 0.56
N ARG A 25 -4.50 -21.50 1.08
CA ARG A 25 -4.28 -20.18 0.48
C ARG A 25 -2.80 -19.81 0.45
N ILE A 26 -2.04 -20.08 1.51
CA ILE A 26 -0.59 -19.80 1.56
C ILE A 26 0.14 -20.54 0.44
N VAL A 27 -0.13 -21.84 0.26
CA VAL A 27 0.50 -22.64 -0.80
C VAL A 27 0.16 -22.10 -2.19
N VAL A 28 -1.11 -21.76 -2.44
CA VAL A 28 -1.52 -21.18 -3.72
C VAL A 28 -0.83 -19.83 -3.98
N VAL A 29 -0.73 -18.96 -2.97
CA VAL A 29 -0.05 -17.66 -3.09
C VAL A 29 1.44 -17.86 -3.36
N GLN A 30 2.10 -18.80 -2.69
CA GLN A 30 3.51 -19.14 -2.95
C GLN A 30 3.73 -19.59 -4.41
N GLN A 31 2.88 -20.46 -4.94
CA GLN A 31 2.95 -20.88 -6.34
C GLN A 31 2.77 -19.72 -7.32
N ILE A 32 1.88 -18.77 -6.99
CA ILE A 32 1.70 -17.55 -7.81
C ILE A 32 2.96 -16.69 -7.78
N ILE A 33 3.59 -16.53 -6.60
CA ILE A 33 4.83 -15.77 -6.46
C ILE A 33 5.95 -16.43 -7.27
N GLU A 34 6.12 -17.74 -7.16
CA GLU A 34 7.16 -18.49 -7.91
C GLU A 34 6.98 -18.39 -9.43
N ARG A 35 5.73 -18.34 -9.91
CA ARG A 35 5.42 -18.22 -11.35
C ARG A 35 5.43 -16.79 -11.85
N SER A 36 5.35 -15.81 -10.96
CA SER A 36 5.27 -14.41 -11.35
C SER A 36 6.61 -13.95 -11.93
N VAL A 37 6.58 -13.38 -13.13
CA VAL A 37 7.75 -12.82 -13.79
C VAL A 37 7.78 -11.32 -13.50
N GLY A 38 8.63 -10.90 -12.56
CA GLY A 38 8.78 -9.49 -12.17
C GLY A 38 9.01 -9.29 -10.67
N GLN A 39 8.99 -8.03 -10.23
CA GLN A 39 9.18 -7.67 -8.83
C GLN A 39 7.94 -7.94 -7.96
N PHE A 40 6.75 -7.91 -8.57
CA PHE A 40 5.47 -8.06 -7.87
C PHE A 40 4.61 -9.16 -8.49
N THR A 41 3.70 -9.70 -7.69
CA THR A 41 2.65 -10.60 -8.21
C THR A 41 1.74 -9.82 -9.16
N PRO A 42 1.08 -10.50 -10.13
CA PRO A 42 0.26 -9.82 -11.13
C PRO A 42 -0.82 -8.89 -10.52
N THR A 43 -1.41 -9.29 -9.39
CA THR A 43 -2.40 -8.48 -8.68
C THR A 43 -1.80 -7.21 -8.10
N VAL A 44 -0.68 -7.31 -7.38
CA VAL A 44 -0.02 -6.13 -6.79
C VAL A 44 0.50 -5.19 -7.89
N GLN A 45 1.05 -5.76 -8.97
CA GLN A 45 1.48 -5.00 -10.13
C GLN A 45 0.32 -4.18 -10.72
N ALA A 46 -0.82 -4.82 -10.98
CA ALA A 46 -2.02 -4.15 -11.48
C ALA A 46 -2.51 -3.03 -10.54
N MET A 47 -2.46 -3.26 -9.22
CA MET A 47 -2.82 -2.23 -8.23
C MET A 47 -1.87 -1.02 -8.28
N VAL A 48 -0.56 -1.27 -8.35
CA VAL A 48 0.46 -0.21 -8.44
C VAL A 48 0.29 0.58 -9.74
N ASP A 49 0.06 -0.10 -10.86
CA ASP A 49 -0.09 0.55 -12.16
C ASP A 49 -1.39 1.37 -12.25
N ALA A 50 -2.48 0.88 -11.65
CA ALA A 50 -3.70 1.66 -11.49
C ALA A 50 -3.47 2.92 -10.63
N ASN A 51 -2.79 2.78 -9.49
CA ASN A 51 -2.46 3.92 -8.62
C ASN A 51 -1.57 4.96 -9.34
N LYS A 52 -0.59 4.51 -10.15
CA LYS A 52 0.23 5.41 -10.98
C LYS A 52 -0.60 6.17 -11.99
N LYS A 53 -1.54 5.49 -12.66
CA LYS A 53 -2.45 6.12 -13.62
C LYS A 53 -3.34 7.15 -12.93
N GLU A 54 -3.95 6.81 -11.81
CA GLU A 54 -4.84 7.74 -11.09
C GLU A 54 -4.08 8.90 -10.40
N ALA A 55 -2.77 8.76 -10.18
CA ALA A 55 -1.95 9.81 -9.60
C ALA A 55 -1.77 11.01 -10.54
N THR A 56 -1.94 10.84 -11.87
CA THR A 56 -1.83 11.96 -12.83
C THR A 56 -2.93 12.99 -12.66
N ASP A 57 -4.07 12.59 -12.09
CA ASP A 57 -5.21 13.47 -11.83
C ASP A 57 -5.07 14.22 -10.49
N CYS A 58 -4.00 13.96 -9.74
CA CYS A 58 -3.75 14.55 -8.44
C CYS A 58 -2.89 15.82 -8.57
N VAL A 59 -3.26 16.86 -7.83
CA VAL A 59 -2.45 18.08 -7.65
C VAL A 59 -1.84 18.03 -6.25
N VAL A 60 -0.52 18.21 -6.17
CA VAL A 60 0.24 18.10 -4.92
C VAL A 60 0.74 19.48 -4.47
N GLU A 61 0.58 19.76 -3.18
CA GLU A 61 1.14 20.92 -2.50
C GLU A 61 1.99 20.41 -1.32
N TRP A 62 3.26 20.80 -1.26
CA TRP A 62 4.08 20.57 -0.07
C TRP A 62 3.59 21.45 1.09
N ILE A 63 3.51 20.87 2.29
CA ILE A 63 3.09 21.60 3.49
C ILE A 63 4.30 21.91 4.37
N VAL A 64 4.80 20.91 5.09
CA VAL A 64 5.89 21.04 6.05
C VAL A 64 6.51 19.68 6.28
N GLY A 65 7.84 19.63 6.33
CA GLY A 65 8.60 18.38 6.47
C GLY A 65 8.18 17.36 5.40
N SER A 66 7.72 16.20 5.84
CA SER A 66 7.28 15.10 4.97
C SER A 66 5.77 15.04 4.73
N LEU A 67 5.05 16.15 4.94
CA LEU A 67 3.61 16.26 4.72
C LEU A 67 3.26 16.93 3.39
N TYR A 68 2.38 16.26 2.64
CA TYR A 68 1.93 16.71 1.32
C TYR A 68 0.41 16.71 1.29
N LYS A 69 -0.18 17.85 0.91
CA LYS A 69 -1.60 17.94 0.61
C LYS A 69 -1.81 17.51 -0.83
N VAL A 70 -2.72 16.58 -1.04
CA VAL A 70 -3.05 16.03 -2.35
C VAL A 70 -4.51 16.28 -2.64
N SER A 71 -4.74 16.96 -3.75
CA SER A 71 -6.04 17.40 -4.22
C SER A 71 -6.43 16.59 -5.44
N VAL A 72 -7.66 16.07 -5.46
CA VAL A 72 -8.24 15.39 -6.62
C VAL A 72 -9.48 16.18 -7.03
N PRO A 73 -9.69 16.49 -8.33
CA PRO A 73 -10.86 17.23 -8.79
C PRO A 73 -12.16 16.63 -8.25
N ASN A 74 -13.03 17.47 -7.70
CA ASN A 74 -14.34 17.11 -7.14
C ASN A 74 -14.32 16.07 -6.00
N LYS A 75 -13.19 15.94 -5.29
CA LYS A 75 -13.07 15.02 -4.14
C LYS A 75 -12.42 15.70 -2.95
N VAL A 76 -12.55 15.05 -1.80
CA VAL A 76 -11.92 15.50 -0.55
C VAL A 76 -10.40 15.40 -0.67
N HIS A 77 -9.72 16.47 -0.31
CA HIS A 77 -8.26 16.50 -0.24
C HIS A 77 -7.74 15.50 0.80
N CYS A 78 -6.62 14.86 0.51
CA CYS A 78 -5.94 13.95 1.42
C CYS A 78 -4.58 14.53 1.82
N VAL A 79 -4.12 14.21 3.02
CA VAL A 79 -2.74 14.50 3.42
C VAL A 79 -1.94 13.21 3.40
N ALA A 80 -0.80 13.19 2.72
CA ALA A 80 0.16 12.09 2.72
C ALA A 80 1.36 12.45 3.62
N ASN A 81 1.72 11.54 4.51
CA ASN A 81 2.91 11.65 5.35
C ASN A 81 3.94 10.61 4.89
N MET A 82 5.04 11.09 4.31
CA MET A 82 6.06 10.24 3.69
C MET A 82 6.96 9.54 4.72
N ASP A 83 7.19 10.14 5.89
CA ASP A 83 8.02 9.54 6.95
C ASP A 83 7.28 8.39 7.65
N ARG A 84 6.00 8.64 7.98
CA ARG A 84 5.16 7.68 8.69
C ARG A 84 4.52 6.64 7.78
N LYS A 85 4.63 6.84 6.46
CA LYS A 85 3.97 6.03 5.43
C LYS A 85 2.44 6.00 5.61
N GLU A 86 1.87 7.15 5.92
CA GLU A 86 0.45 7.33 6.20
C GLU A 86 -0.20 8.16 5.09
N CYS A 87 -1.50 7.94 4.87
CA CYS A 87 -2.28 8.78 3.98
C CYS A 87 -3.69 8.96 4.53
N GLY A 88 -4.30 10.14 4.35
CA GLY A 88 -5.67 10.39 4.77
C GLY A 88 -6.71 9.39 4.22
N CYS A 89 -6.42 8.72 3.09
CA CYS A 89 -7.28 7.65 2.57
C CYS A 89 -7.05 6.27 3.23
N ARG A 90 -6.05 6.15 4.12
CA ARG A 90 -5.62 4.94 4.86
C ARG A 90 -5.19 3.74 4.04
N MET A 91 -5.25 3.82 2.72
CA MET A 91 -4.94 2.69 1.87
C MET A 91 -3.46 2.29 1.97
N TRP A 92 -2.56 3.24 2.20
CA TRP A 92 -1.13 2.93 2.38
C TRP A 92 -0.88 2.14 3.67
N GLU A 93 -1.53 2.52 4.77
CA GLU A 93 -1.44 1.82 6.06
C GLU A 93 -2.04 0.41 5.98
N LEU A 94 -3.18 0.27 5.30
CA LEU A 94 -3.90 -1.01 5.20
C LEU A 94 -3.20 -2.02 4.30
N THR A 95 -2.62 -1.56 3.20
CA THR A 95 -2.07 -2.45 2.16
C THR A 95 -0.56 -2.52 2.15
N GLY A 96 0.12 -1.55 2.79
CA GLY A 96 1.56 -1.32 2.62
C GLY A 96 1.95 -0.79 1.24
N ILE A 97 1.00 -0.64 0.32
CA ILE A 97 1.21 -0.20 -1.06
C ILE A 97 0.87 1.28 -1.16
N PRO A 98 1.74 2.13 -1.75
CA PRO A 98 1.44 3.52 -2.01
C PRO A 98 0.14 3.68 -2.79
N CYS A 99 -0.80 4.43 -2.23
CA CYS A 99 -2.02 4.81 -2.93
C CYS A 99 -1.72 5.92 -3.95
N LYS A 100 -2.66 6.23 -4.84
CA LYS A 100 -2.48 7.32 -5.83
C LYS A 100 -2.01 8.66 -5.24
N HIS A 101 -2.47 9.03 -4.04
CA HIS A 101 -2.06 10.29 -3.42
C HIS A 101 -0.58 10.27 -3.04
N VAL A 102 -0.13 9.14 -2.51
CA VAL A 102 1.27 8.92 -2.13
C VAL A 102 2.14 8.85 -3.39
N VAL A 103 1.68 8.16 -4.43
CA VAL A 103 2.39 8.10 -5.72
C VAL A 103 2.53 9.51 -6.31
N ALA A 104 1.48 10.32 -6.26
CA ALA A 104 1.55 11.71 -6.69
C ALA A 104 2.58 12.52 -5.87
N ALA A 105 2.57 12.36 -4.54
CA ALA A 105 3.55 13.01 -3.67
C ALA A 105 5.00 12.57 -3.96
N ILE A 106 5.22 11.27 -4.22
CA ILE A 106 6.53 10.73 -4.64
C ILE A 106 6.97 11.34 -5.98
N ASN A 107 6.07 11.43 -6.95
CA ASN A 107 6.38 12.03 -8.25
C ASN A 107 6.77 13.50 -8.09
N TYR A 108 6.00 14.25 -7.29
CA TYR A 108 6.28 15.64 -6.95
C TYR A 108 7.67 15.80 -6.30
N MET A 109 8.02 14.97 -5.31
CA MET A 109 9.36 14.96 -4.70
C MET A 109 10.48 14.69 -5.70
N ASN A 110 10.26 13.78 -6.66
CA ASN A 110 11.26 13.45 -7.69
C ASN A 110 11.43 14.56 -8.74
N GLU A 111 10.39 15.36 -8.96
CA GLU A 111 10.43 16.53 -9.84
C GLU A 111 11.07 17.74 -9.15
N ASP A 112 10.72 18.00 -7.89
CA ASP A 112 11.30 19.09 -7.09
C ASP A 112 12.76 18.82 -6.72
N GLY A 113 13.17 17.56 -6.58
CA GLY A 113 14.60 17.20 -6.48
C GLY A 113 15.44 17.66 -7.70
N LYS A 114 14.80 18.07 -8.80
CA LYS A 114 15.43 18.70 -9.97
C LYS A 114 15.31 20.23 -9.97
N ARG A 115 14.44 20.81 -9.15
CA ARG A 115 14.42 22.24 -8.80
C ARG A 115 15.05 22.39 -7.43
N SER A 116 16.38 22.40 -7.38
CA SER A 116 17.10 22.96 -6.24
C SER A 116 16.67 24.41 -6.06
N TRP A 117 15.65 24.65 -5.26
CA TRP A 117 15.42 25.98 -4.73
C TRP A 117 16.50 26.17 -3.68
N CYS A 118 17.44 27.03 -4.06
CA CYS A 118 18.45 27.61 -3.20
C CYS A 118 17.89 27.97 -1.83
N THR A 119 18.73 27.74 -0.82
CA THR A 119 18.92 28.53 0.41
C THR A 119 17.88 29.59 0.75
#